data_AF-A0A936BQ84-F1
#
_entry.id   AF-A0A936BQ84-F1
#
_cell.length_a   1.000
_cell.length_b   1.000
_cell.length_c   1.000
_cell.angle_alpha   90.00
_cell.angle_beta   90.00
_cell.angle_gamma   90.00
#
_symmetry.space_group_name_H-M   'P 1'
#
loop_
_entity.id
_entity.type
_entity.pdbx_description
1 polymer ?
#
loop_
_entity_poly.entity_id
_entity_poly.type
_entity_poly.pdbx_seq_one_letter_code
_entity_poly.pdbx_strand_id
1 'polypeptide(L)'
;MELRHLRSFLAAAAGLTFCLGSARHRLPPSVRLVALPEMTTPIHLEAVRRKDSANPALPKLLALVPTNPRTTADDTRWTPPPIRSPRWPRRQIDTRPGLATTNRRDLPADCLGPHWFPSCSTMLSFLRRRTPPAPPTFNERVAAFWTWFTEVAPRCYATIEDKRCGELAEETSAKVDELLPGFAWVFGPGENDVGHSLTLSGEGVIHRQLLALQWLALAPKIPGWTFYAARQPGPITGHVIEMAGTRFDPKEIWVTPRIDTDAEKLDLTIWHPAWATISEKQRGIITFLFLDESLGEYGTERWIGEISHGKEHLAQSFPLEELASHVDATAKANTWRLIAPGECYTLFSCKEPRPGVFPRSDVLTQSTANPKLFREYMKAEGELSDPLPGTGADYLYVSIPHEYFPAGKETDFRGEIEEALDDALKTAHSGSCIGGAFGTINGYVDLLVFDGARSRDLVQQTLRRFQLPRGSMIEFFAREKRGQRIALGA
;
A
#
# COMPACT_ATOMS: atom_id res chain seq x y z
N MET A 1 -1.35 -15.57 1.61
CA MET A 1 -1.85 -16.35 2.75
C MET A 1 -1.43 -15.62 4.03
N GLU A 2 -2.34 -15.43 4.97
CA GLU A 2 -2.18 -14.51 6.11
C GLU A 2 -1.12 -14.95 7.13
N LEU A 3 0.07 -14.35 7.03
CA LEU A 3 1.06 -14.23 8.11
C LEU A 3 0.94 -12.88 8.87
N ARG A 4 0.01 -12.01 8.45
CA ARG A 4 -0.05 -10.59 8.86
C ARG A 4 -0.48 -10.37 10.32
N HIS A 5 -1.40 -11.16 10.84
CA HIS A 5 -1.92 -10.98 12.20
C HIS A 5 -1.17 -11.78 13.29
N LEU A 6 -0.23 -12.66 12.91
CA LEU A 6 0.51 -13.49 13.86
C LEU A 6 1.82 -12.86 14.34
N ARG A 7 2.41 -11.94 13.55
CA ARG A 7 3.76 -11.37 13.80
C ARG A 7 3.82 -10.52 15.07
N SER A 8 2.84 -9.65 15.25
CA SER A 8 2.80 -8.73 16.40
C SER A 8 2.28 -9.39 17.69
N PHE A 9 1.56 -10.52 17.57
CA PHE A 9 1.01 -11.25 18.73
C PHE A 9 2.02 -12.21 19.39
N LEU A 10 3.04 -12.65 18.66
CA LEU A 10 3.97 -13.70 19.13
C LEU A 10 5.30 -13.19 19.68
N ALA A 11 5.74 -11.98 19.33
CA ALA A 11 6.93 -11.41 19.97
C ALA A 11 6.68 -11.04 21.46
N ALA A 12 5.42 -10.83 21.88
CA ALA A 12 5.03 -10.76 23.29
C ALA A 12 5.15 -12.10 24.04
N ALA A 13 5.20 -13.24 23.34
CA ALA A 13 5.31 -14.57 23.93
C ALA A 13 6.77 -15.07 24.03
N ALA A 14 7.74 -14.37 23.43
CA ALA A 14 9.14 -14.81 23.33
C ALA A 14 10.08 -14.18 24.39
N GLY A 15 9.56 -13.47 25.40
CA GLY A 15 10.39 -12.91 26.48
C GLY A 15 11.35 -11.80 26.04
N LEU A 16 11.17 -11.24 24.83
CA LEU A 16 11.84 -10.04 24.38
C LEU A 16 11.27 -8.83 25.14
N THR A 17 12.14 -7.97 25.65
CA THR A 17 11.79 -6.77 26.43
C THR A 17 11.19 -5.65 25.56
N PHE A 18 10.20 -5.98 24.73
CA PHE A 18 9.52 -5.03 23.83
C PHE A 18 8.01 -5.12 24.03
N CYS A 19 7.38 -3.97 24.29
CA CYS A 19 5.92 -3.87 24.33
C CYS A 19 5.39 -3.71 22.90
N LEU A 20 4.57 -4.67 22.47
CA LEU A 20 4.05 -4.76 21.12
C LEU A 20 2.52 -4.70 21.15
N GLY A 21 1.93 -3.97 20.20
CA GLY A 21 0.49 -3.91 19.96
C GLY A 21 0.15 -4.03 18.47
N SER A 22 -0.98 -4.67 18.16
CA SER A 22 -1.54 -4.79 16.80
C SER A 22 -3.07 -4.78 16.82
N ALA A 23 -3.65 -4.16 15.79
CA ALA A 23 -5.09 -4.03 15.59
C ALA A 23 -5.80 -5.39 15.47
N ARG A 24 -6.89 -5.60 16.23
CA ARG A 24 -7.74 -6.80 16.11
C ARG A 24 -8.73 -6.66 14.94
N HIS A 25 -8.78 -7.64 14.03
CA HIS A 25 -9.90 -7.81 13.09
C HIS A 25 -10.56 -9.19 13.24
N ARG A 26 -11.90 -9.23 13.26
CA ARG A 26 -12.69 -10.47 13.19
C ARG A 26 -12.90 -10.86 11.71
N LEU A 27 -12.58 -12.10 11.36
CA LEU A 27 -12.73 -12.66 10.00
C LEU A 27 -14.17 -13.19 9.75
N PRO A 28 -14.77 -12.99 8.55
CA PRO A 28 -15.92 -13.76 8.07
C PRO A 28 -15.49 -15.05 7.33
N PRO A 29 -16.34 -16.09 7.23
CA PRO A 29 -15.95 -17.38 6.68
C PRO A 29 -16.11 -17.48 5.15
N SER A 30 -15.22 -18.27 4.54
CA SER A 30 -15.25 -18.91 3.21
C SER A 30 -14.86 -18.10 1.95
N VAL A 31 -13.71 -18.47 1.35
CA VAL A 31 -13.36 -18.16 -0.05
C VAL A 31 -12.71 -19.41 -0.68
N ARG A 32 -13.20 -19.83 -1.85
CA ARG A 32 -12.67 -20.94 -2.66
C ARG A 32 -11.50 -20.46 -3.53
N LEU A 33 -10.46 -21.29 -3.66
CA LEU A 33 -9.37 -21.10 -4.63
C LEU A 33 -9.91 -21.20 -6.06
N VAL A 34 -9.64 -20.18 -6.88
CA VAL A 34 -9.74 -20.25 -8.35
C VAL A 34 -8.32 -20.02 -8.90
N ALA A 35 -7.86 -20.93 -9.76
CA ALA A 35 -6.55 -20.87 -10.40
C ALA A 35 -6.42 -19.60 -11.27
N LEU A 36 -5.24 -18.96 -11.17
CA LEU A 36 -4.88 -17.77 -11.96
C LEU A 36 -4.31 -18.20 -13.33
N PRO A 37 -4.56 -17.45 -14.42
CA PRO A 37 -3.77 -17.57 -15.63
C PRO A 37 -2.41 -16.90 -15.45
N GLU A 38 -1.38 -17.50 -16.05
CA GLU A 38 0.01 -17.06 -16.02
C GLU A 38 0.15 -15.60 -16.48
N MET A 39 0.83 -14.78 -15.68
CA MET A 39 1.28 -13.44 -16.07
C MET A 39 2.81 -13.37 -16.01
N THR A 40 3.37 -12.72 -17.02
CA THR A 40 4.78 -12.72 -17.42
C THR A 40 5.71 -12.01 -16.44
N THR A 41 6.98 -12.44 -16.49
CA THR A 41 8.13 -12.07 -15.68
C THR A 41 8.41 -10.56 -15.67
N PRO A 42 8.76 -9.96 -14.52
CA PRO A 42 9.29 -8.60 -14.48
C PRO A 42 10.63 -8.53 -15.23
N ILE A 43 10.85 -7.43 -15.96
CA ILE A 43 12.19 -7.05 -16.42
C ILE A 43 12.69 -6.04 -15.38
N HIS A 44 13.66 -6.45 -14.56
CA HIS A 44 14.41 -5.52 -13.72
C HIS A 44 15.35 -4.72 -14.63
N LEU A 45 15.01 -3.45 -14.86
CA LEU A 45 15.94 -2.45 -15.40
C LEU A 45 16.36 -1.57 -14.23
N GLU A 46 17.66 -1.28 -14.16
CA GLU A 46 18.31 -0.41 -13.17
C GLU A 46 17.44 0.78 -12.76
N ALA A 47 17.42 1.07 -11.45
CA ALA A 47 16.71 2.22 -10.88
C ALA A 47 17.09 3.51 -11.64
N VAL A 48 16.14 4.04 -12.41
CA VAL A 48 16.30 5.34 -13.06
C VAL A 48 16.24 6.41 -11.97
N ARG A 49 17.40 6.99 -11.66
CA ARG A 49 17.54 8.16 -10.77
C ARG A 49 16.70 9.33 -11.30
N ARG A 50 16.02 10.06 -10.40
CA ARG A 50 15.88 11.51 -10.57
C ARG A 50 17.29 12.10 -10.47
N LYS A 51 17.75 12.74 -11.55
CA LYS A 51 19.08 13.32 -11.63
C LYS A 51 18.98 14.80 -11.28
N ASP A 52 19.66 15.22 -10.21
CA ASP A 52 20.04 16.61 -10.03
C ASP A 52 20.81 17.09 -11.27
N SER A 53 20.50 18.31 -11.68
CA SER A 53 20.88 18.95 -12.93
C SER A 53 22.38 18.92 -13.29
N ALA A 54 22.61 18.89 -14.62
CA ALA A 54 23.83 19.22 -15.38
C ALA A 54 24.85 18.09 -15.68
N ASN A 55 24.69 17.42 -16.84
CA ASN A 55 25.70 17.28 -17.93
C ASN A 55 25.11 16.49 -19.13
N PRO A 56 25.30 16.88 -20.41
CA PRO A 56 24.67 16.26 -21.56
C PRO A 56 25.57 15.23 -22.23
N ALA A 57 25.18 13.95 -22.20
CA ALA A 57 25.48 12.94 -23.24
C ALA A 57 25.01 11.56 -22.76
N LEU A 58 23.90 11.06 -23.32
CA LEU A 58 23.61 9.63 -23.42
C LEU A 58 22.96 9.38 -24.80
N PRO A 59 23.30 8.29 -25.50
CA PRO A 59 22.88 8.09 -26.88
C PRO A 59 21.44 7.59 -26.98
N LYS A 60 20.78 8.01 -28.07
CA LYS A 60 19.45 7.62 -28.51
C LYS A 60 19.28 6.09 -28.57
N LEU A 61 18.36 5.53 -27.80
CA LEU A 61 17.83 4.19 -28.04
C LEU A 61 16.68 4.30 -29.06
N LEU A 62 16.98 3.91 -30.30
CA LEU A 62 16.05 3.77 -31.40
C LEU A 62 15.05 2.64 -31.14
N ALA A 63 13.80 2.91 -31.49
CA ALA A 63 12.70 1.95 -31.52
C ALA A 63 13.05 0.72 -32.37
N LEU A 64 12.96 -0.47 -31.78
CA LEU A 64 12.99 -1.74 -32.51
C LEU A 64 11.55 -2.19 -32.77
N VAL A 65 11.11 -1.99 -34.00
CA VAL A 65 9.94 -2.67 -34.59
C VAL A 65 10.40 -4.07 -35.03
N PRO A 66 9.76 -5.18 -34.61
CA PRO A 66 10.14 -6.49 -35.13
C PRO A 66 9.56 -6.69 -36.53
N THR A 67 10.42 -6.77 -37.54
CA THR A 67 10.10 -7.35 -38.85
C THR A 67 10.20 -8.87 -38.76
N ASN A 68 9.10 -9.55 -39.12
CA ASN A 68 8.96 -11.00 -39.14
C ASN A 68 9.55 -11.61 -40.44
N PRO A 69 10.35 -12.69 -40.39
CA PRO A 69 10.52 -13.58 -41.52
C PRO A 69 9.79 -14.91 -41.32
N ARG A 70 8.99 -15.26 -42.34
CA ARG A 70 8.31 -16.54 -42.51
C ARG A 70 9.31 -17.70 -42.55
N THR A 71 8.96 -18.82 -41.93
CA THR A 71 9.26 -20.16 -42.46
C THR A 71 8.13 -21.14 -42.13
N THR A 72 7.81 -21.91 -43.18
CA THR A 72 6.91 -23.05 -43.40
C THR A 72 6.85 -24.08 -42.26
N ALA A 73 5.67 -24.37 -41.71
CA ALA A 73 4.74 -25.45 -42.11
C ALA A 73 5.18 -26.86 -41.67
N ASP A 74 4.51 -27.41 -40.66
CA ASP A 74 4.03 -28.81 -40.70
C ASP A 74 2.74 -28.96 -39.90
N ASP A 75 1.86 -29.82 -40.42
CA ASP A 75 0.41 -29.84 -40.29
C ASP A 75 -0.01 -30.91 -39.25
N THR A 76 -0.59 -30.50 -38.11
CA THR A 76 -1.47 -31.37 -37.31
C THR A 76 -2.63 -30.58 -36.73
N ARG A 77 -3.71 -30.52 -37.52
CA ARG A 77 -5.04 -30.03 -37.14
C ARG A 77 -5.60 -30.86 -35.98
N TRP A 78 -5.70 -30.26 -34.79
CA TRP A 78 -6.59 -30.71 -33.73
C TRP A 78 -7.79 -29.75 -33.65
N THR A 79 -8.99 -30.27 -33.91
CA THR A 79 -10.26 -29.54 -33.80
C THR A 79 -10.94 -29.92 -32.47
N PRO A 80 -11.25 -28.96 -31.58
CA PRO A 80 -12.03 -29.27 -30.39
C PRO A 80 -13.53 -29.42 -30.72
N PRO A 81 -14.26 -30.32 -30.05
CA PRO A 81 -15.69 -30.52 -30.26
C PRO A 81 -16.52 -29.34 -29.69
N PRO A 82 -17.72 -29.08 -30.22
CA PRO A 82 -18.56 -27.97 -29.76
C PRO A 82 -19.13 -28.24 -28.36
N ILE A 83 -18.78 -27.38 -27.40
CA ILE A 83 -19.37 -27.41 -26.06
C ILE A 83 -20.79 -26.86 -26.13
N ARG A 84 -21.76 -27.75 -25.88
CA ARG A 84 -23.18 -27.44 -25.70
C ARG A 84 -23.37 -26.64 -24.41
N SER A 85 -24.01 -25.48 -24.51
CA SER A 85 -24.46 -24.68 -23.38
C SER A 85 -25.61 -25.38 -22.63
N PRO A 86 -25.55 -25.49 -21.28
CA PRO A 86 -26.70 -25.94 -20.50
C PRO A 86 -27.77 -24.85 -20.44
N ARG A 87 -28.95 -25.14 -21.00
CA ARG A 87 -30.19 -24.38 -20.77
C ARG A 87 -30.59 -24.50 -19.29
N TRP A 88 -30.62 -23.39 -18.57
CA TRP A 88 -31.29 -23.31 -17.27
C TRP A 88 -32.79 -23.05 -17.47
N PRO A 89 -33.68 -23.77 -16.77
CA PRO A 89 -35.11 -23.57 -16.90
C PRO A 89 -35.55 -22.26 -16.23
N ARG A 90 -36.28 -21.45 -16.99
CA ARG A 90 -37.06 -20.30 -16.47
C ARG A 90 -38.09 -20.83 -15.47
N ARG A 91 -37.97 -20.44 -14.20
CA ARG A 91 -39.09 -20.53 -13.27
C ARG A 91 -40.07 -19.41 -13.56
N GLN A 92 -41.23 -19.79 -14.07
CA GLN A 92 -42.50 -19.10 -13.87
C GLN A 92 -42.68 -18.80 -12.39
N ILE A 93 -42.99 -17.54 -12.07
CA ILE A 93 -43.77 -17.21 -10.89
C ILE A 93 -45.02 -16.48 -11.38
N ASP A 94 -46.13 -16.98 -10.86
CA ASP A 94 -47.50 -16.69 -11.20
C ASP A 94 -47.88 -15.20 -11.16
N THR A 95 -48.56 -14.80 -12.23
CA THR A 95 -49.57 -13.75 -12.21
C THR A 95 -50.82 -14.23 -11.49
N ARG A 96 -51.43 -13.38 -10.64
CA ARG A 96 -52.89 -13.08 -10.61
C ARG A 96 -53.22 -11.96 -9.58
N PRO A 97 -54.41 -11.31 -9.68
CA PRO A 97 -54.54 -9.84 -9.62
C PRO A 97 -55.51 -9.32 -8.54
N GLY A 98 -55.58 -7.98 -8.39
CA GLY A 98 -56.69 -7.27 -7.71
C GLY A 98 -56.26 -5.85 -7.33
N LEU A 99 -56.65 -4.82 -8.10
CA LEU A 99 -57.65 -3.77 -7.76
C LEU A 99 -57.41 -3.10 -6.39
N ALA A 100 -57.37 -1.77 -6.22
CA ALA A 100 -58.11 -0.73 -6.93
C ALA A 100 -57.41 0.64 -6.86
N THR A 101 -57.58 1.40 -7.93
CA THR A 101 -57.43 2.85 -8.01
C THR A 101 -58.64 3.53 -7.40
N THR A 102 -58.45 4.54 -6.55
CA THR A 102 -59.48 5.56 -6.31
C THR A 102 -58.83 6.93 -6.26
N ASN A 103 -59.16 7.70 -7.29
CA ASN A 103 -58.94 9.13 -7.43
C ASN A 103 -60.34 9.78 -7.47
N ARG A 104 -60.43 11.06 -7.10
CA ARG A 104 -61.63 11.92 -6.95
C ARG A 104 -62.36 11.80 -5.61
N ARG A 105 -62.31 12.89 -4.83
CA ARG A 105 -63.29 14.00 -4.80
C ARG A 105 -64.62 13.50 -4.28
N ASP A 106 -64.91 13.92 -3.07
CA ASP A 106 -66.18 14.47 -2.61
C ASP A 106 -66.19 14.33 -1.08
N LEU A 107 -66.43 15.44 -0.38
CA LEU A 107 -67.06 15.58 0.94
C LEU A 107 -66.91 17.05 1.41
N PRO A 108 -67.84 17.58 2.22
CA PRO A 108 -68.69 18.69 1.81
C PRO A 108 -68.33 20.03 2.48
N ALA A 109 -68.81 21.10 1.85
CA ALA A 109 -68.91 22.43 2.42
C ALA A 109 -69.99 22.43 3.52
N ASP A 110 -69.62 22.89 4.72
CA ASP A 110 -70.40 23.84 5.53
C ASP A 110 -69.76 23.99 6.91
N CYS A 111 -69.24 25.17 7.20
CA CYS A 111 -69.24 25.87 8.49
C CYS A 111 -68.36 27.13 8.36
N LEU A 112 -68.98 28.21 7.89
CA LEU A 112 -68.40 29.56 7.90
C LEU A 112 -68.50 30.14 9.32
N GLY A 113 -67.36 30.52 9.89
CA GLY A 113 -67.25 31.33 11.10
C GLY A 113 -65.86 32.00 11.13
N PRO A 114 -65.75 33.32 11.38
CA PRO A 114 -64.56 34.09 11.01
C PRO A 114 -63.56 34.16 12.15
N HIS A 115 -62.50 33.36 12.10
CA HIS A 115 -61.33 33.56 12.95
C HIS A 115 -60.03 33.52 12.14
N TRP A 116 -59.46 34.72 12.05
CA TRP A 116 -58.09 35.09 11.70
C TRP A 116 -57.05 33.97 11.84
N PHE A 117 -56.54 33.46 10.71
CA PHE A 117 -55.27 32.73 10.64
C PHE A 117 -54.40 33.34 9.52
N PRO A 118 -53.21 33.89 9.82
CA PRO A 118 -52.28 34.33 8.79
C PRO A 118 -51.76 33.12 8.01
N SER A 119 -51.53 33.32 6.71
CA SER A 119 -51.20 32.24 5.77
C SER A 119 -49.97 31.44 6.21
N CYS A 120 -50.12 30.12 6.22
CA CYS A 120 -49.03 29.18 6.37
C CYS A 120 -48.24 29.11 5.05
N SER A 121 -47.54 30.18 4.70
CA SER A 121 -46.66 30.23 3.52
C SER A 121 -45.20 30.54 3.88
N THR A 122 -44.81 30.33 5.14
CA THR A 122 -43.44 30.59 5.59
C THR A 122 -42.99 29.63 6.71
N MET A 123 -43.16 28.31 6.55
CA MET A 123 -42.53 27.32 7.46
C MET A 123 -42.17 26.01 6.75
N LEU A 124 -41.49 26.08 5.61
CA LEU A 124 -40.92 24.88 4.97
C LEU A 124 -39.51 25.14 4.42
N SER A 125 -38.72 25.93 5.14
CA SER A 125 -37.37 26.32 4.72
C SER A 125 -36.31 26.23 5.82
N PHE A 126 -36.38 25.29 6.77
CA PHE A 126 -35.31 25.13 7.78
C PHE A 126 -35.05 23.69 8.25
N LEU A 127 -35.13 22.71 7.34
CA LEU A 127 -34.45 21.43 7.54
C LEU A 127 -33.32 21.30 6.51
N ARG A 128 -32.34 22.21 6.60
CA ARG A 128 -31.02 22.00 5.99
C ARG A 128 -30.43 20.80 6.71
N ARG A 129 -30.55 19.59 6.13
CA ARG A 129 -29.79 18.42 6.58
C ARG A 129 -28.34 18.89 6.64
N ARG A 130 -27.80 19.04 7.85
CA ARG A 130 -26.38 19.28 8.03
C ARG A 130 -25.70 18.05 7.44
N THR A 131 -25.02 18.22 6.32
CA THR A 131 -24.14 17.19 5.78
C THR A 131 -23.20 16.79 6.93
N PRO A 132 -23.05 15.49 7.22
CA PRO A 132 -22.07 15.06 8.21
C PRO A 132 -20.71 15.69 7.87
N PRO A 133 -19.93 16.13 8.86
CA PRO A 133 -18.58 16.59 8.60
C PRO A 133 -17.83 15.50 7.84
N ALA A 134 -16.99 15.91 6.89
CA ALA A 134 -16.13 14.96 6.18
C ALA A 134 -15.28 14.18 7.20
N PRO A 135 -14.99 12.90 6.95
CA PRO A 135 -14.06 12.16 7.80
C PRO A 135 -12.69 12.86 7.81
N PRO A 136 -11.95 12.82 8.92
CA PRO A 136 -10.69 13.53 9.03
C PRO A 136 -9.65 12.96 8.06
N THR A 137 -8.80 13.84 7.54
CA THR A 137 -7.69 13.50 6.64
C THR A 137 -6.62 12.72 7.40
N PHE A 138 -5.69 12.09 6.66
CA PHE A 138 -4.57 11.41 7.30
C PHE A 138 -3.71 12.39 8.12
N ASN A 139 -3.46 13.59 7.58
CA ASN A 139 -2.70 14.62 8.30
C ASN A 139 -3.39 15.11 9.57
N GLU A 140 -4.72 15.28 9.56
CA GLU A 140 -5.48 15.65 10.77
C GLU A 140 -5.38 14.57 11.86
N ARG A 141 -5.42 13.30 11.45
CA ARG A 141 -5.23 12.15 12.37
C ARG A 141 -3.82 12.08 12.93
N VAL A 142 -2.81 12.28 12.10
CA VAL A 142 -1.40 12.35 12.53
C VAL A 142 -1.18 13.51 13.50
N ALA A 143 -1.75 14.69 13.23
CA ALA A 143 -1.68 15.84 14.13
C ALA A 143 -2.33 15.54 15.50
N ALA A 144 -3.50 14.89 15.49
CA ALA A 144 -4.16 14.46 16.72
C ALA A 144 -3.31 13.42 17.49
N PHE A 145 -2.67 12.49 16.78
CA PHE A 145 -1.78 11.51 17.38
C PHE A 145 -0.58 12.18 18.05
N TRP A 146 0.07 13.12 17.38
CA TRP A 146 1.24 13.82 17.93
C TRP A 146 0.89 14.73 19.09
N THR A 147 -0.29 15.34 19.08
CA THR A 147 -0.83 16.09 20.23
C THR A 147 -0.95 15.16 21.44
N TRP A 148 -1.65 14.03 21.29
CA TRP A 148 -1.79 13.04 22.35
C TRP A 148 -0.44 12.50 22.83
N PHE A 149 0.44 12.10 21.91
CA PHE A 149 1.72 11.50 22.29
C PHE A 149 2.60 12.48 23.04
N THR A 150 2.62 13.76 22.64
CA THR A 150 3.37 14.82 23.36
C THR A 150 2.89 14.96 24.81
N GLU A 151 1.59 14.84 25.05
CA GLU A 151 1.02 14.92 26.40
C GLU A 151 1.41 13.71 27.27
N VAL A 152 1.42 12.51 26.70
CA VAL A 152 1.71 11.28 27.48
C VAL A 152 3.18 10.90 27.53
N ALA A 153 4.02 11.44 26.64
CA ALA A 153 5.42 11.06 26.48
C ALA A 153 6.25 11.08 27.79
N PRO A 154 6.12 12.07 28.70
CA PRO A 154 6.85 12.06 29.96
C PRO A 154 6.45 10.89 30.88
N ARG A 155 5.15 10.57 30.95
CA ARG A 155 4.64 9.42 31.72
C ARG A 155 5.06 8.11 31.09
N CYS A 156 4.95 7.98 29.77
CA CYS A 156 5.39 6.80 29.05
C CYS A 156 6.87 6.54 29.29
N TYR A 157 7.71 7.59 29.21
CA TYR A 157 9.15 7.50 29.47
C TYR A 157 9.44 6.95 30.88
N ALA A 158 8.86 7.56 31.92
CA ALA A 158 9.03 7.09 33.29
C ALA A 158 8.53 5.64 33.50
N THR A 159 7.44 5.27 32.85
CA THR A 159 6.87 3.92 32.95
C THR A 159 7.78 2.86 32.29
N ILE A 160 8.47 3.22 31.21
CA ILE A 160 9.45 2.35 30.55
C ILE A 160 10.70 2.22 31.43
N GLU A 161 11.21 3.32 31.99
CA GLU A 161 12.33 3.31 32.96
C GLU A 161 12.04 2.44 34.19
N ASP A 162 10.79 2.47 34.67
CA ASP A 162 10.33 1.62 35.77
C ASP A 162 10.16 0.13 35.39
N LYS A 163 10.46 -0.25 34.13
CA LYS A 163 10.24 -1.60 33.57
C LYS A 163 8.77 -2.04 33.60
N ARG A 164 7.85 -1.08 33.56
CA ARG A 164 6.39 -1.28 33.57
C ARG A 164 5.74 -1.01 32.21
N CYS A 165 6.54 -1.05 31.14
CA CYS A 165 6.12 -0.77 29.77
C CYS A 165 4.84 -1.52 29.34
N GLY A 166 4.61 -2.75 29.85
CA GLY A 166 3.40 -3.53 29.55
C GLY A 166 2.09 -2.82 29.93
N GLU A 167 2.11 -1.92 30.91
CA GLU A 167 0.95 -1.11 31.31
C GLU A 167 0.52 -0.10 30.23
N LEU A 168 1.43 0.29 29.33
CA LEU A 168 1.16 1.26 28.26
C LEU A 168 0.48 0.63 27.04
N ALA A 169 0.45 -0.70 26.94
CA ALA A 169 0.09 -1.40 25.72
C ALA A 169 -1.37 -1.21 25.32
N GLU A 170 -2.30 -1.25 26.28
CA GLU A 170 -3.73 -1.09 26.00
C GLU A 170 -4.05 0.34 25.53
N GLU A 171 -3.56 1.35 26.26
CA GLU A 171 -3.78 2.76 25.93
C GLU A 171 -3.18 3.12 24.56
N THR A 172 -1.94 2.72 24.30
CA THR A 172 -1.24 3.02 23.05
C THR A 172 -1.93 2.32 21.88
N SER A 173 -2.34 1.06 22.04
CA SER A 173 -3.09 0.34 20.99
C SER A 173 -4.44 0.99 20.71
N ALA A 174 -5.18 1.39 21.74
CA ALA A 174 -6.46 2.06 21.56
C ALA A 174 -6.30 3.37 20.76
N LYS A 175 -5.25 4.15 21.04
CA LYS A 175 -4.99 5.42 20.35
C LYS A 175 -4.48 5.24 18.93
N VAL A 176 -3.62 4.25 18.68
CA VAL A 176 -3.19 3.89 17.32
C VAL A 176 -4.39 3.38 16.52
N ASP A 177 -5.23 2.50 17.06
CA ASP A 177 -6.41 1.97 16.34
C ASP A 177 -7.42 3.07 15.98
N GLU A 178 -7.61 4.06 16.86
CA GLU A 178 -8.51 5.19 16.63
C GLU A 178 -8.01 6.13 15.52
N LEU A 179 -6.73 6.52 15.60
CA LEU A 179 -6.17 7.59 14.79
C LEU A 179 -5.48 7.07 13.53
N LEU A 180 -4.78 5.95 13.63
CA LEU A 180 -3.92 5.36 12.61
C LEU A 180 -4.34 3.90 12.37
N PRO A 181 -5.55 3.66 11.84
CA PRO A 181 -6.13 2.33 11.78
C PRO A 181 -5.28 1.39 10.94
N GLY A 182 -5.06 0.19 11.49
CA GLY A 182 -4.30 -0.86 10.83
C GLY A 182 -2.80 -0.72 10.95
N PHE A 183 -2.24 0.21 11.71
CA PHE A 183 -0.81 0.20 12.03
C PHE A 183 -0.48 -0.72 13.21
N ALA A 184 0.72 -1.27 13.21
CA ALA A 184 1.32 -1.85 14.41
C ALA A 184 2.28 -0.84 15.03
N TRP A 185 2.60 -1.02 16.31
CA TRP A 185 3.52 -0.14 17.01
C TRP A 185 4.42 -0.92 17.97
N VAL A 186 5.57 -0.36 18.30
CA VAL A 186 6.50 -0.90 19.29
C VAL A 186 7.26 0.21 20.01
N PHE A 187 7.40 0.08 21.33
CA PHE A 187 8.39 0.85 22.10
C PHE A 187 9.73 0.11 22.11
N GLY A 188 10.84 0.83 21.93
CA GLY A 188 12.18 0.26 21.92
C GLY A 188 13.23 1.23 22.49
N PRO A 189 14.53 0.89 22.39
CA PRO A 189 15.61 1.83 22.70
C PRO A 189 15.60 3.01 21.73
N GLY A 190 16.00 4.18 22.21
CA GLY A 190 16.24 5.34 21.36
C GLY A 190 17.50 5.18 20.50
N GLU A 191 17.76 6.18 19.66
CA GLU A 191 18.94 6.18 18.80
C GLU A 191 20.24 6.07 19.64
N ASN A 192 21.16 5.20 19.22
CA ASN A 192 22.42 4.92 19.94
C ASN A 192 22.23 4.53 21.42
N ASP A 193 21.14 3.82 21.72
CA ASP A 193 20.75 3.42 23.09
C ASP A 193 20.47 4.60 24.04
N VAL A 194 20.20 5.79 23.50
CA VAL A 194 19.87 6.98 24.29
C VAL A 194 18.36 7.21 24.32
N GLY A 195 17.76 7.05 25.50
CA GLY A 195 16.33 7.23 25.71
C GLY A 195 15.50 6.09 25.11
N HIS A 196 14.30 6.42 24.62
CA HIS A 196 13.35 5.44 24.09
C HIS A 196 12.93 5.79 22.68
N SER A 197 12.40 4.80 21.97
CA SER A 197 11.79 5.00 20.67
C SER A 197 10.34 4.56 20.64
N LEU A 198 9.58 5.19 19.75
CA LEU A 198 8.30 4.68 19.28
C LEU A 198 8.38 4.45 17.77
N THR A 199 8.14 3.21 17.37
CA THR A 199 8.05 2.83 15.97
C THR A 199 6.60 2.62 15.58
N LEU A 200 6.21 3.20 14.44
CA LEU A 200 4.95 2.89 13.76
C LEU A 200 5.27 2.00 12.55
N SER A 201 4.80 0.76 12.54
CA SER A 201 5.13 -0.24 11.52
C SER A 201 4.00 -0.47 10.53
N GLY A 202 4.35 -0.51 9.24
CA GLY A 202 3.45 -0.88 8.15
C GLY A 202 3.26 -2.39 7.98
N GLU A 203 4.00 -3.20 8.75
CA GLU A 203 4.09 -4.67 8.68
C GLU A 203 4.20 -5.19 7.24
N GLY A 204 5.07 -4.58 6.44
CA GLY A 204 5.31 -4.92 5.04
C GLY A 204 4.17 -4.70 4.08
N VAL A 205 3.21 -3.86 4.46
CA VAL A 205 2.21 -3.34 3.54
C VAL A 205 2.67 -1.97 3.06
N ILE A 206 3.09 -1.91 1.80
CA ILE A 206 3.60 -0.69 1.15
C ILE A 206 2.71 0.54 1.35
N HIS A 207 1.38 0.39 1.29
CA HIS A 207 0.46 1.50 1.54
C HIS A 207 0.61 2.09 2.94
N ARG A 208 0.74 1.23 3.96
CA ARG A 208 0.96 1.65 5.35
C ARG A 208 2.37 2.20 5.54
N GLN A 209 3.39 1.61 4.91
CA GLN A 209 4.76 2.13 5.00
C GLN A 209 4.90 3.56 4.46
N LEU A 210 4.29 3.86 3.31
CA LEU A 210 4.25 5.22 2.76
C LEU A 210 3.56 6.21 3.71
N LEU A 211 2.48 5.77 4.38
CA LEU A 211 1.80 6.54 5.40
C LEU A 211 2.60 6.69 6.71
N ALA A 212 3.37 5.68 7.12
CA ALA A 212 4.26 5.77 8.28
C ALA A 212 5.40 6.79 8.04
N LEU A 213 5.92 6.87 6.82
CA LEU A 213 6.90 7.89 6.45
C LEU A 213 6.32 9.30 6.58
N GLN A 214 5.07 9.50 6.18
CA GLN A 214 4.36 10.78 6.38
C GLN A 214 4.10 11.06 7.87
N TRP A 215 3.71 10.05 8.66
CA TRP A 215 3.57 10.17 10.12
C TRP A 215 4.89 10.66 10.76
N LEU A 216 6.01 10.05 10.36
CA LEU A 216 7.34 10.41 10.83
C LEU A 216 7.77 11.81 10.37
N ALA A 217 7.46 12.20 9.13
CA ALA A 217 7.78 13.52 8.59
C ALA A 217 7.10 14.66 9.37
N LEU A 218 5.99 14.37 10.05
CA LEU A 218 5.25 15.31 10.90
C LEU A 218 5.58 15.18 12.40
N ALA A 219 6.55 14.34 12.76
CA ALA A 219 6.90 14.10 14.16
C ALA A 219 7.45 15.36 14.85
N PRO A 220 6.94 15.75 16.03
CA PRO A 220 7.53 16.80 16.82
C PRO A 220 8.84 16.34 17.47
N LYS A 221 9.69 17.29 17.87
CA LYS A 221 10.85 16.99 18.71
C LYS A 221 10.39 16.82 20.16
N ILE A 222 10.51 15.61 20.69
CA ILE A 222 10.19 15.28 22.08
C ILE A 222 11.48 14.80 22.76
N PRO A 223 11.97 15.49 23.82
CA PRO A 223 13.20 15.10 24.50
C PRO A 223 13.17 13.64 24.98
N GLY A 224 14.26 12.91 24.74
CA GLY A 224 14.39 11.51 25.14
C GLY A 224 13.66 10.51 24.23
N TRP A 225 13.00 10.97 23.17
CA TRP A 225 12.26 10.13 22.24
C TRP A 225 12.83 10.16 20.82
N THR A 226 12.99 8.98 20.23
CA THR A 226 13.26 8.77 18.80
C THR A 226 12.04 8.15 18.12
N PHE A 227 11.76 8.50 16.86
CA PHE A 227 10.62 7.96 16.13
C PHE A 227 11.07 7.24 14.86
N TYR A 228 10.44 6.10 14.56
CA TYR A 228 10.75 5.31 13.36
C TYR A 228 9.48 4.93 12.59
N ALA A 229 9.53 5.00 11.26
CA ALA A 229 8.44 4.60 10.35
C ALA A 229 8.44 3.10 9.99
N ALA A 230 9.35 2.34 10.61
CA ALA A 230 9.57 0.92 10.37
C ALA A 230 10.44 0.34 11.51
N ARG A 231 10.30 -0.96 11.78
CA ARG A 231 11.16 -1.64 12.76
C ARG A 231 12.62 -1.57 12.30
N GLN A 232 13.49 -1.14 13.22
CA GLN A 232 14.93 -1.07 12.99
C GLN A 232 15.56 -2.45 13.23
N PRO A 233 16.66 -2.78 12.53
CA PRO A 233 17.46 -3.95 12.88
C PRO A 233 18.00 -3.83 14.30
N GLY A 234 18.05 -4.96 15.00
CA GLY A 234 18.57 -5.11 16.35
C GLY A 234 19.41 -6.38 16.51
N PRO A 235 20.17 -6.49 17.61
CA PRO A 235 20.93 -7.71 17.89
C PRO A 235 19.97 -8.87 18.17
N ILE A 236 20.26 -10.06 17.65
CA ILE A 236 19.49 -11.28 17.95
C ILE A 236 20.26 -12.26 18.85
N THR A 237 21.53 -11.99 19.17
CA THR A 237 22.32 -12.86 20.04
C THR A 237 21.68 -13.00 21.42
N GLY A 238 21.38 -14.23 21.82
CA GLY A 238 20.73 -14.54 23.09
C GLY A 238 19.20 -14.36 23.08
N HIS A 239 18.61 -13.93 21.96
CA HIS A 239 17.16 -13.86 21.79
C HIS A 239 16.62 -15.26 21.46
N VAL A 240 16.11 -15.96 22.47
CA VAL A 240 15.58 -17.31 22.30
C VAL A 240 14.07 -17.27 22.12
N ILE A 241 13.57 -17.88 21.04
CA ILE A 241 12.13 -18.05 20.83
C ILE A 241 11.72 -19.41 21.39
N GLU A 242 10.72 -19.44 22.27
CA GLU A 242 10.11 -20.70 22.71
C GLU A 242 8.79 -20.93 21.96
N MET A 243 8.69 -22.07 21.26
CA MET A 243 7.49 -22.42 20.50
C MET A 243 7.25 -23.92 20.53
N ALA A 244 6.03 -24.31 20.90
CA ALA A 244 5.63 -25.72 21.06
C ALA A 244 6.59 -26.52 21.97
N GLY A 245 7.04 -25.91 23.07
CA GLY A 245 7.94 -26.54 24.04
C GLY A 245 9.39 -26.73 23.55
N THR A 246 9.73 -26.19 22.37
CA THR A 246 11.10 -26.16 21.85
C THR A 246 11.65 -24.76 21.95
N ARG A 247 12.90 -24.63 22.41
CA ARG A 247 13.66 -23.38 22.40
C ARG A 247 14.45 -23.29 21.10
N PHE A 248 14.44 -22.11 20.49
CA PHE A 248 15.13 -21.79 19.25
C PHE A 248 16.07 -20.64 19.51
N ASP A 249 17.35 -20.95 19.67
CA ASP A 249 18.43 -19.97 19.72
C ASP A 249 18.92 -19.71 18.29
N PRO A 250 19.10 -18.45 17.85
CA PRO A 250 19.61 -18.15 16.51
C PRO A 250 21.02 -18.73 16.26
N LYS A 251 21.78 -19.08 17.30
CA LYS A 251 23.05 -19.82 17.19
C LYS A 251 22.89 -21.25 16.65
N GLU A 252 21.71 -21.82 16.82
CA GLU A 252 21.41 -23.21 16.47
C GLU A 252 20.58 -23.31 15.18
N ILE A 253 20.15 -22.18 14.63
CA ILE A 253 19.47 -22.09 13.35
C ILE A 253 20.50 -21.77 12.28
N TRP A 254 20.60 -22.62 11.27
CA TRP A 254 21.63 -22.54 10.23
C TRP A 254 21.06 -21.98 8.94
N VAL A 255 21.77 -21.05 8.33
CA VAL A 255 21.39 -20.36 7.10
C VAL A 255 22.40 -20.66 6.01
N THR A 256 21.91 -21.19 4.90
CA THR A 256 22.66 -21.26 3.63
C THR A 256 22.14 -20.16 2.70
N PRO A 257 22.96 -19.15 2.37
CA PRO A 257 22.56 -18.09 1.44
C PRO A 257 22.78 -18.51 -0.02
N ARG A 258 21.98 -17.94 -0.92
CA ARG A 258 22.23 -17.87 -2.36
C ARG A 258 22.02 -16.43 -2.80
N ILE A 259 23.04 -15.82 -3.38
CA ILE A 259 22.97 -14.44 -3.86
C ILE A 259 22.32 -14.42 -5.24
N ASP A 260 21.25 -13.66 -5.38
CA ASP A 260 20.66 -13.24 -6.65
C ASP A 260 21.07 -11.79 -6.91
N THR A 261 22.10 -11.61 -7.76
CA THR A 261 22.63 -10.29 -8.09
C THR A 261 21.68 -9.46 -8.92
N ASP A 262 20.84 -10.10 -9.73
CA ASP A 262 19.92 -9.40 -10.65
C ASP A 262 18.73 -8.83 -9.88
N ALA A 263 18.26 -9.56 -8.86
CA ALA A 263 17.19 -9.12 -7.98
C ALA A 263 17.66 -8.29 -6.77
N GLU A 264 18.98 -8.13 -6.58
CA GLU A 264 19.61 -7.54 -5.38
C GLU A 264 19.13 -8.20 -4.07
N LYS A 265 19.04 -9.54 -4.06
CA LYS A 265 18.47 -10.33 -2.96
C LYS A 265 19.33 -11.52 -2.56
N LEU A 266 19.17 -11.95 -1.32
CA LEU A 266 19.65 -13.23 -0.79
C LEU A 266 18.45 -14.17 -0.62
N ASP A 267 18.48 -15.28 -1.35
CA ASP A 267 17.62 -16.41 -1.07
C ASP A 267 18.23 -17.22 0.08
N LEU A 268 17.39 -17.66 1.02
CA LEU A 268 17.82 -18.33 2.23
C LEU A 268 17.27 -19.75 2.27
N THR A 269 18.15 -20.72 2.50
CA THR A 269 17.77 -22.06 2.96
C THR A 269 18.08 -22.19 4.44
N ILE A 270 17.04 -22.35 5.26
CA ILE A 270 17.15 -22.31 6.72
C ILE A 270 16.91 -23.71 7.30
N TRP A 271 17.83 -24.18 8.12
CA TRP A 271 17.76 -25.48 8.76
C TRP A 271 17.91 -25.39 10.27
N HIS A 272 17.20 -26.26 10.99
CA HIS A 272 17.39 -26.51 12.41
C HIS A 272 16.87 -27.94 12.71
N PRO A 273 17.49 -28.71 13.63
CA PRO A 273 17.14 -30.12 13.85
C PRO A 273 15.66 -30.35 14.19
N ALA A 274 15.05 -29.44 14.96
CA ALA A 274 13.63 -29.52 15.32
C ALA A 274 12.66 -29.17 14.17
N TRP A 275 13.12 -28.78 12.96
CA TRP A 275 12.18 -28.54 11.85
C TRP A 275 11.35 -29.78 11.56
N ALA A 276 11.92 -30.98 11.68
CA ALA A 276 11.21 -32.24 11.46
C ALA A 276 10.01 -32.46 12.40
N THR A 277 10.00 -31.80 13.56
CA THR A 277 8.97 -31.99 14.61
C THR A 277 7.95 -30.85 14.69
N ILE A 278 8.20 -29.73 13.98
CA ILE A 278 7.29 -28.59 13.94
C ILE A 278 6.68 -28.37 12.56
N SER A 279 5.49 -27.77 12.53
CA SER A 279 4.77 -27.45 11.30
C SER A 279 5.51 -26.40 10.47
N GLU A 280 5.30 -26.41 9.15
CA GLU A 280 5.80 -25.39 8.24
C GLU A 280 5.41 -23.96 8.67
N LYS A 281 4.19 -23.80 9.18
CA LYS A 281 3.71 -22.53 9.73
C LYS A 281 4.60 -22.04 10.88
N GLN A 282 4.97 -22.92 11.81
CA GLN A 282 5.84 -22.58 12.95
C GLN A 282 7.25 -22.22 12.49
N ARG A 283 7.82 -22.99 11.55
CA ARG A 283 9.13 -22.67 10.94
C ARG A 283 9.12 -21.27 10.33
N GLY A 284 8.09 -20.97 9.55
CA GLY A 284 7.90 -19.65 8.95
C GLY A 284 7.81 -18.54 9.98
N ILE A 285 7.05 -18.73 11.06
CA ILE A 285 6.95 -17.72 12.13
C ILE A 285 8.30 -17.46 12.79
N ILE A 286 9.00 -18.52 13.22
CA ILE A 286 10.32 -18.40 13.87
C ILE A 286 11.30 -17.68 12.95
N THR A 287 11.36 -18.09 11.68
CA THR A 287 12.19 -17.43 10.67
C THR A 287 11.85 -15.95 10.56
N PHE A 288 10.59 -15.57 10.34
CA PHE A 288 10.25 -14.17 10.13
C PHE A 288 10.45 -13.31 11.38
N LEU A 289 10.27 -13.85 12.59
CA LEU A 289 10.58 -13.12 13.82
C LEU A 289 12.08 -12.78 13.91
N PHE A 290 12.95 -13.73 13.61
CA PHE A 290 14.40 -13.45 13.60
C PHE A 290 14.84 -12.56 12.45
N LEU A 291 14.24 -12.68 11.25
CA LEU A 291 14.54 -11.79 10.14
C LEU A 291 14.12 -10.35 10.46
N ASP A 292 12.89 -10.16 10.92
CA ASP A 292 12.36 -8.83 11.27
C ASP A 292 13.20 -8.19 12.39
N GLU A 293 13.67 -8.97 13.37
CA GLU A 293 14.53 -8.47 14.45
C GLU A 293 15.97 -8.18 13.95
N SER A 294 16.57 -9.06 13.15
CA SER A 294 17.97 -8.91 12.73
C SER A 294 18.19 -7.89 11.61
N LEU A 295 17.24 -7.77 10.67
CA LEU A 295 17.37 -6.94 9.47
C LEU A 295 16.42 -5.74 9.48
N GLY A 296 15.52 -5.66 10.46
CA GLY A 296 14.42 -4.71 10.44
C GLY A 296 13.42 -5.01 9.34
N GLU A 297 12.40 -4.15 9.22
CA GLU A 297 11.33 -4.33 8.24
C GLU A 297 11.84 -4.12 6.80
N TYR A 298 12.59 -3.03 6.56
CA TYR A 298 13.08 -2.70 5.22
C TYR A 298 14.19 -3.65 4.75
N GLY A 299 15.11 -4.05 5.63
CA GLY A 299 16.18 -4.98 5.26
C GLY A 299 15.61 -6.33 4.87
N THR A 300 14.63 -6.83 5.63
CA THR A 300 13.92 -8.08 5.31
C THR A 300 13.22 -8.00 3.96
N GLU A 301 12.46 -6.95 3.68
CA GLU A 301 11.72 -6.83 2.42
C GLU A 301 12.60 -6.61 1.19
N ARG A 302 13.64 -5.78 1.36
CA ARG A 302 14.50 -5.37 0.26
C ARG A 302 15.48 -6.47 -0.11
N TRP A 303 16.19 -7.01 0.88
CA TRP A 303 17.35 -7.85 0.65
C TRP A 303 17.09 -9.34 0.77
N ILE A 304 15.97 -9.77 1.35
CA ILE A 304 15.65 -11.21 1.39
C ILE A 304 14.73 -11.58 0.22
N GLY A 305 15.09 -12.66 -0.47
CA GLY A 305 14.36 -13.24 -1.58
C GLY A 305 13.52 -14.44 -1.15
N GLU A 306 13.69 -15.55 -1.86
CA GLU A 306 13.06 -16.82 -1.53
C GLU A 306 13.57 -17.34 -0.18
N ILE A 307 12.64 -17.80 0.65
CA ILE A 307 12.97 -18.48 1.91
C ILE A 307 12.47 -19.91 1.80
N SER A 308 13.37 -20.85 2.01
CA SER A 308 13.06 -22.28 2.09
C SER A 308 13.56 -22.87 3.39
N HIS A 309 12.90 -23.94 3.86
CA HIS A 309 13.31 -24.66 5.06
C HIS A 309 13.95 -25.99 4.65
N GLY A 310 15.28 -26.08 4.83
CA GLY A 310 16.06 -27.27 4.49
C GLY A 310 15.72 -28.48 5.35
N LYS A 311 16.01 -29.68 4.84
CA LYS A 311 15.87 -30.95 5.59
C LYS A 311 17.14 -31.36 6.33
N GLU A 312 18.28 -30.87 5.87
CA GLU A 312 19.61 -31.22 6.38
C GLU A 312 20.47 -29.98 6.58
N HIS A 313 21.49 -30.13 7.44
CA HIS A 313 22.50 -29.11 7.66
C HIS A 313 23.51 -29.14 6.51
N LEU A 314 23.65 -28.02 5.80
CA LEU A 314 24.57 -27.90 4.67
C LEU A 314 25.92 -27.32 5.12
N ALA A 315 27.02 -27.79 4.53
CA ALA A 315 28.38 -27.45 4.96
C ALA A 315 28.72 -25.95 4.86
N GLN A 316 28.12 -25.24 3.92
CA GLN A 316 28.29 -23.80 3.71
C GLN A 316 27.37 -22.93 4.58
N SER A 317 26.61 -23.53 5.50
CA SER A 317 25.71 -22.78 6.38
C SER A 317 26.49 -22.04 7.47
N PHE A 318 25.93 -20.93 7.92
CA PHE A 318 26.38 -20.22 9.12
C PHE A 318 25.20 -19.99 10.08
N PRO A 319 25.45 -19.73 11.38
CA PRO A 319 24.39 -19.46 12.35
C PRO A 319 23.57 -18.21 12.02
N LEU A 320 22.26 -18.23 12.24
CA LEU A 320 21.35 -17.12 11.94
C LEU A 320 21.76 -15.81 12.62
N GLU A 321 22.42 -15.88 13.78
CA GLU A 321 22.96 -14.68 14.46
C GLU A 321 23.99 -13.90 13.63
N GLU A 322 24.65 -14.55 12.66
CA GLU A 322 25.62 -13.90 11.76
C GLU A 322 24.96 -13.32 10.50
N LEU A 323 23.64 -13.49 10.32
CA LEU A 323 22.94 -13.10 9.10
C LEU A 323 23.02 -11.60 8.80
N ALA A 324 22.83 -10.75 9.79
CA ALA A 324 22.89 -9.30 9.60
C ALA A 324 24.25 -8.87 9.04
N SER A 325 25.34 -9.34 9.66
CA SER A 325 26.71 -9.11 9.20
C SER A 325 26.94 -9.64 7.78
N HIS A 326 26.41 -10.83 7.46
CA HIS A 326 26.52 -11.42 6.12
C HIS A 326 25.78 -10.60 5.06
N VAL A 327 24.57 -10.13 5.37
CA VAL A 327 23.76 -9.28 4.48
C VAL A 327 24.47 -7.94 4.25
N ASP A 328 24.99 -7.31 5.30
CA ASP A 328 25.74 -6.04 5.20
C ASP A 328 27.01 -6.19 4.35
N ALA A 329 27.77 -7.27 4.56
CA ALA A 329 28.96 -7.56 3.76
C ALA A 329 28.60 -7.80 2.29
N THR A 330 27.51 -8.54 2.02
CA THR A 330 27.03 -8.81 0.67
C THR A 330 26.54 -7.54 -0.01
N ALA A 331 25.73 -6.72 0.67
CA ALA A 331 25.23 -5.46 0.14
C ALA A 331 26.40 -4.51 -0.17
N LYS A 332 27.39 -4.41 0.72
CA LYS A 332 28.59 -3.60 0.48
C LYS A 332 29.41 -4.11 -0.71
N ALA A 333 29.64 -5.41 -0.82
CA ALA A 333 30.41 -6.00 -1.90
C ALA A 333 29.75 -5.81 -3.28
N ASN A 334 28.42 -5.80 -3.33
CA ASN A 334 27.64 -5.63 -4.56
C ASN A 334 27.12 -4.21 -4.76
N THR A 335 27.49 -3.25 -3.91
CA THR A 335 27.01 -1.85 -3.95
C THR A 335 25.48 -1.73 -3.86
N TRP A 336 24.82 -2.68 -3.20
CA TRP A 336 23.39 -2.62 -2.96
C TRP A 336 23.08 -1.52 -1.93
N ARG A 337 21.95 -0.84 -2.15
CA ARG A 337 21.49 0.21 -1.25
C ARG A 337 20.18 -0.19 -0.61
N LEU A 338 20.07 0.06 0.70
CA LEU A 338 18.76 0.06 1.35
C LEU A 338 18.04 1.34 0.94
N ILE A 339 16.91 1.18 0.25
CA ILE A 339 16.12 2.28 -0.31
C ILE A 339 14.80 2.33 0.45
N ALA A 340 14.36 3.51 0.87
CA ALA A 340 13.11 3.64 1.59
C ALA A 340 11.91 3.34 0.68
N PRO A 341 10.77 2.91 1.24
CA PRO A 341 9.52 2.81 0.50
C PRO A 341 9.19 4.13 -0.22
N GLY A 342 8.77 4.05 -1.49
CA GLY A 342 8.48 5.24 -2.29
C GLY A 342 9.67 5.78 -3.09
N GLU A 343 10.90 5.36 -2.80
CA GLU A 343 12.10 5.81 -3.52
C GLU A 343 12.58 4.80 -4.60
N CYS A 344 12.12 3.55 -4.55
CA CYS A 344 12.41 2.54 -5.55
C CYS A 344 11.27 2.41 -6.55
N TYR A 345 11.56 2.53 -7.85
CA TYR A 345 10.58 2.43 -8.92
C TYR A 345 10.72 1.10 -9.66
N THR A 346 9.60 0.46 -9.94
CA THR A 346 9.52 -0.71 -10.84
C THR A 346 8.91 -0.29 -12.16
N LEU A 347 9.53 -0.72 -13.26
CA LEU A 347 9.00 -0.53 -14.61
C LEU A 347 8.21 -1.77 -15.05
N PHE A 348 7.02 -1.53 -15.57
CA PHE A 348 6.16 -2.53 -16.20
C PHE A 348 6.01 -2.22 -17.67
N SER A 349 6.01 -3.27 -18.49
CA SER A 349 5.60 -3.22 -19.89
C SER A 349 4.36 -4.09 -20.07
N CYS A 350 3.27 -3.48 -20.51
CA CYS A 350 2.00 -4.14 -20.81
C CYS A 350 1.94 -4.42 -22.31
N LYS A 351 2.04 -5.70 -22.68
CA LYS A 351 2.11 -6.12 -24.09
C LYS A 351 0.78 -6.00 -24.84
N GLU A 352 -0.34 -6.08 -24.14
CA GLU A 352 -1.69 -6.13 -24.72
C GLU A 352 -2.62 -5.12 -24.02
N PRO A 353 -2.49 -3.81 -24.32
CA PRO A 353 -3.45 -2.83 -23.83
C PRO A 353 -4.84 -3.12 -24.40
N ARG A 354 -5.88 -2.81 -23.63
CA ARG A 354 -7.30 -2.96 -23.99
C ARG A 354 -8.02 -1.61 -23.92
N PRO A 355 -7.68 -0.61 -24.77
CA PRO A 355 -8.15 0.76 -24.59
C PRO A 355 -9.69 0.85 -24.57
N GLY A 356 -10.23 1.61 -23.62
CA GLY A 356 -11.68 1.84 -23.49
C GLY A 356 -12.47 0.77 -22.73
N VAL A 357 -11.84 -0.33 -22.29
CA VAL A 357 -12.53 -1.35 -21.48
C VAL A 357 -12.75 -0.88 -20.04
N PHE A 358 -11.75 -0.24 -19.42
CA PHE A 358 -11.85 0.37 -18.09
C PHE A 358 -10.85 1.53 -17.98
N PRO A 359 -10.92 2.41 -16.96
CA PRO A 359 -9.96 3.51 -16.85
C PRO A 359 -8.52 3.00 -16.74
N ARG A 360 -7.60 3.53 -17.54
CA ARG A 360 -6.20 3.08 -17.68
C ARG A 360 -6.00 1.71 -18.33
N SER A 361 -7.02 1.14 -18.98
CA SER A 361 -6.84 -0.11 -19.71
C SER A 361 -5.97 0.03 -20.97
N ASP A 362 -5.61 1.26 -21.36
CA ASP A 362 -4.74 1.61 -22.47
C ASP A 362 -3.24 1.63 -22.13
N VAL A 363 -2.86 1.45 -20.86
CA VAL A 363 -1.46 1.52 -20.39
C VAL A 363 -0.55 0.56 -21.15
N LEU A 364 0.54 1.10 -21.69
CA LEU A 364 1.64 0.39 -22.37
C LEU A 364 2.85 0.24 -21.45
N THR A 365 3.24 1.32 -20.78
CA THR A 365 4.38 1.34 -19.85
C THR A 365 3.98 2.04 -18.57
N GLN A 366 4.45 1.53 -17.44
CA GLN A 366 4.19 2.09 -16.11
C GLN A 366 5.47 2.05 -15.29
N SER A 367 5.89 3.20 -14.78
CA SER A 367 6.89 3.29 -13.71
C SER A 367 6.17 3.61 -12.41
N THR A 368 6.41 2.86 -11.35
CA THR A 368 5.75 3.13 -10.07
C THR A 368 6.59 2.73 -8.87
N ALA A 369 6.51 3.53 -7.81
CA ALA A 369 7.03 3.20 -6.49
C ALA A 369 6.07 2.33 -5.66
N ASN A 370 4.87 2.03 -6.18
CA ASN A 370 3.92 1.10 -5.58
C ASN A 370 3.47 0.03 -6.58
N PRO A 371 4.30 -1.00 -6.83
CA PRO A 371 3.98 -2.09 -7.76
C PRO A 371 2.69 -2.82 -7.40
N LYS A 372 2.35 -2.88 -6.10
CA LYS A 372 1.16 -3.57 -5.62
C LYS A 372 -0.12 -2.84 -6.04
N LEU A 373 -0.18 -1.51 -5.89
CA LEU A 373 -1.31 -0.70 -6.33
C LEU A 373 -1.61 -0.93 -7.82
N PHE A 374 -0.57 -0.86 -8.66
CA PHE A 374 -0.73 -1.09 -10.09
C PHE A 374 -1.28 -2.48 -10.41
N ARG A 375 -0.67 -3.54 -9.84
CA ARG A 375 -1.12 -4.93 -10.09
C ARG A 375 -2.55 -5.17 -9.61
N GLU A 376 -2.91 -4.67 -8.44
CA GLU A 376 -4.27 -4.83 -7.89
C GLU A 376 -5.29 -4.06 -8.73
N TYR A 377 -4.95 -2.85 -9.18
CA TYR A 377 -5.82 -2.04 -10.03
C TYR A 377 -6.07 -2.70 -11.40
N MET A 378 -5.01 -3.19 -12.06
CA MET A 378 -5.13 -3.88 -13.34
C MET A 378 -5.90 -5.20 -13.20
N LYS A 379 -5.65 -5.96 -12.13
CA LYS A 379 -6.38 -7.20 -11.82
C LYS A 379 -7.87 -6.94 -11.55
N ALA A 380 -8.19 -5.82 -10.91
CA ALA A 380 -9.56 -5.42 -10.63
C ALA A 380 -10.26 -4.76 -11.84
N GLU A 381 -9.58 -4.62 -12.99
CA GLU A 381 -10.10 -3.95 -14.18
C GLU A 381 -10.67 -2.56 -13.85
N GLY A 382 -9.93 -1.80 -13.05
CA GLY A 382 -10.31 -0.47 -12.57
C GLY A 382 -11.30 -0.46 -11.40
N GLU A 383 -11.93 -1.58 -11.05
CA GLU A 383 -12.88 -1.71 -9.93
C GLU A 383 -12.20 -1.93 -8.57
N LEU A 384 -11.02 -1.34 -8.37
CA LEU A 384 -10.25 -1.46 -7.14
C LEU A 384 -11.02 -0.81 -5.98
N SER A 385 -11.26 -1.57 -4.92
CA SER A 385 -11.77 -1.03 -3.65
C SER A 385 -10.68 -0.20 -2.97
N ASP A 386 -11.07 0.84 -2.24
CA ASP A 386 -10.12 1.73 -1.54
C ASP A 386 -9.01 0.94 -0.80
N PRO A 387 -7.73 1.06 -1.21
CA PRO A 387 -6.61 0.37 -0.56
C PRO A 387 -6.21 1.03 0.77
N LEU A 388 -6.79 2.19 1.11
CA LEU A 388 -6.49 3.01 2.28
C LEU A 388 -7.74 3.30 3.13
N PRO A 389 -8.62 2.30 3.37
CA PRO A 389 -9.93 2.55 3.97
C PRO A 389 -9.79 3.13 5.38
N GLY A 390 -10.51 4.22 5.65
CA GLY A 390 -10.56 4.84 6.98
C GLY A 390 -9.30 5.63 7.37
N THR A 391 -8.23 5.61 6.57
CA THR A 391 -6.98 6.33 6.88
C THR A 391 -7.09 7.84 6.63
N GLY A 392 -7.98 8.28 5.74
CA GLY A 392 -8.09 9.68 5.31
C GLY A 392 -7.06 10.10 4.25
N ALA A 393 -6.28 9.15 3.71
CA ALA A 393 -5.41 9.33 2.55
C ALA A 393 -6.03 8.74 1.28
N ASP A 394 -5.53 9.17 0.13
CA ASP A 394 -6.07 8.83 -1.19
C ASP A 394 -4.97 8.57 -2.22
N TYR A 395 -5.18 7.58 -3.08
CA TYR A 395 -4.43 7.46 -4.33
C TYR A 395 -5.19 8.12 -5.47
N LEU A 396 -4.54 9.07 -6.12
CA LEU A 396 -5.04 9.79 -7.28
C LEU A 396 -4.20 9.47 -8.51
N TYR A 397 -4.75 9.68 -9.69
CA TYR A 397 -3.96 9.83 -10.90
C TYR A 397 -4.47 10.98 -11.75
N VAL A 398 -3.55 11.65 -12.43
CA VAL A 398 -3.86 12.64 -13.46
C VAL A 398 -3.84 11.91 -14.81
N SER A 399 -4.93 11.96 -15.57
CA SER A 399 -4.97 11.51 -16.96
C SER A 399 -4.83 12.71 -17.89
N ILE A 400 -3.97 12.59 -18.90
CA ILE A 400 -3.65 13.65 -19.85
C ILE A 400 -3.69 13.04 -21.27
N PRO A 401 -4.48 13.59 -22.22
CA PRO A 401 -4.50 13.10 -23.60
C PRO A 401 -3.11 12.92 -24.18
N HIS A 402 -2.83 11.76 -24.77
CA HIS A 402 -1.48 11.38 -25.22
C HIS A 402 -0.95 12.36 -26.29
N GLU A 403 -1.82 12.88 -27.15
CA GLU A 403 -1.48 13.86 -28.19
C GLU A 403 -0.91 15.19 -27.65
N TYR A 404 -1.09 15.45 -26.35
CA TYR A 404 -0.54 16.62 -25.68
C TYR A 404 0.97 16.52 -25.45
N PHE A 405 1.49 15.31 -25.33
CA PHE A 405 2.90 15.08 -25.06
C PHE A 405 3.73 15.35 -26.32
N PRO A 406 4.81 16.14 -26.24
CA PRO A 406 5.62 16.42 -27.41
C PRO A 406 6.31 15.16 -27.93
N ALA A 407 6.13 14.87 -29.23
CA ALA A 407 6.68 13.67 -29.85
C ALA A 407 8.20 13.54 -29.64
N GLY A 408 8.64 12.39 -29.12
CA GLY A 408 10.04 12.11 -28.80
C GLY A 408 10.56 12.78 -27.51
N LYS A 409 9.70 13.46 -26.75
CA LYS A 409 10.01 14.05 -25.43
C LYS A 409 8.93 13.73 -24.40
N GLU A 410 8.13 12.68 -24.64
CA GLU A 410 6.98 12.33 -23.81
C GLU A 410 7.43 12.08 -22.37
N THR A 411 8.45 11.24 -22.19
CA THR A 411 9.01 10.90 -20.87
C THR A 411 9.56 12.13 -20.14
N ASP A 412 10.34 12.97 -20.82
CA ASP A 412 10.92 14.18 -20.22
C ASP A 412 9.82 15.14 -19.77
N PHE A 413 8.83 15.38 -20.63
CA PHE A 413 7.72 16.29 -20.34
C PHE A 413 6.82 15.77 -19.21
N ARG A 414 6.54 14.46 -19.16
CA ARG A 414 5.84 13.86 -18.02
C ARG A 414 6.68 14.00 -16.74
N GLY A 415 7.99 13.82 -16.84
CA GLY A 415 8.93 14.03 -15.73
C GLY A 415 8.85 15.44 -15.14
N GLU A 416 8.76 16.47 -15.99
CA GLU A 416 8.57 17.86 -15.54
C GLU A 416 7.25 18.04 -14.75
N ILE A 417 6.16 17.38 -15.18
CA ILE A 417 4.88 17.40 -14.46
C ILE A 417 4.98 16.64 -13.13
N GLU A 418 5.62 15.47 -13.13
CA GLU A 418 5.83 14.64 -11.93
C GLU A 418 6.66 15.37 -10.87
N GLU A 419 7.75 16.02 -11.27
CA GLU A 419 8.62 16.82 -10.40
C GLU A 419 7.85 18.02 -9.83
N ALA A 420 7.18 18.77 -10.70
CA ALA A 420 6.33 19.88 -10.32
C ALA A 420 5.29 19.54 -9.25
N LEU A 421 4.59 18.41 -9.42
CA LEU A 421 3.58 17.94 -8.49
C LEU A 421 4.19 17.42 -7.19
N ASP A 422 5.27 16.65 -7.28
CA ASP A 422 5.96 16.09 -6.13
C ASP A 422 6.53 17.19 -5.22
N ASP A 423 7.18 18.20 -5.80
CA ASP A 423 7.73 19.34 -5.07
C ASP A 423 6.64 20.11 -4.34
N ALA A 424 5.54 20.42 -5.02
CA ALA A 424 4.42 21.13 -4.43
C ALA A 424 3.82 20.34 -3.25
N LEU A 425 3.51 19.06 -3.49
CA LEU A 425 2.88 18.19 -2.49
C LEU A 425 3.79 17.93 -1.28
N LYS A 426 5.08 17.65 -1.49
CA LYS A 426 6.06 17.42 -0.42
C LYS A 426 6.34 18.69 0.38
N THR A 427 6.49 19.84 -0.26
CA THR A 427 6.68 21.13 0.42
C THR A 427 5.50 21.45 1.34
N ALA A 428 4.29 21.11 0.92
CA ALA A 428 3.08 21.29 1.73
C ALA A 428 2.81 20.13 2.71
N HIS A 429 3.67 19.10 2.76
CA HIS A 429 3.45 17.84 3.49
C HIS A 429 2.07 17.23 3.24
N SER A 430 1.57 17.32 2.01
CA SER A 430 0.18 16.98 1.66
C SER A 430 0.06 15.83 0.65
N GLY A 431 1.19 15.29 0.19
CA GLY A 431 1.25 14.13 -0.70
C GLY A 431 2.62 13.91 -1.32
N SER A 432 2.70 13.01 -2.28
CA SER A 432 3.86 12.78 -3.13
C SER A 432 3.46 12.20 -4.49
N CYS A 433 4.34 12.35 -5.47
CA CYS A 433 4.28 11.58 -6.71
C CYS A 433 4.82 10.17 -6.47
N ILE A 434 4.11 9.16 -6.96
CA ILE A 434 4.47 7.74 -6.82
C ILE A 434 4.69 7.04 -8.17
N GLY A 435 4.64 7.80 -9.28
CA GLY A 435 4.96 7.33 -10.62
C GLY A 435 4.03 7.83 -11.70
N GLY A 436 3.95 7.06 -12.77
CA GLY A 436 3.19 7.44 -13.95
C GLY A 436 3.26 6.37 -15.04
N ALA A 437 2.39 6.52 -16.03
CA ALA A 437 2.32 5.62 -17.17
C ALA A 437 2.19 6.37 -18.50
N PHE A 438 2.47 5.66 -19.59
CA PHE A 438 1.98 6.00 -20.91
C PHE A 438 1.06 4.89 -21.38
N GLY A 439 -0.12 5.28 -21.84
CA GLY A 439 -1.02 4.43 -22.59
C GLY A 439 -1.17 4.90 -24.02
N THR A 440 -1.99 4.18 -24.79
CA THR A 440 -2.30 4.53 -26.18
C THR A 440 -3.26 5.71 -26.31
N ILE A 441 -3.99 6.07 -25.25
CA ILE A 441 -4.95 7.18 -25.24
C ILE A 441 -4.45 8.33 -24.35
N ASN A 442 -3.91 8.02 -23.17
CA ASN A 442 -3.45 9.04 -22.21
C ASN A 442 -2.04 8.76 -21.68
N GLY A 443 -1.35 9.82 -21.27
CA GLY A 443 -0.31 9.77 -20.26
C GLY A 443 -0.89 9.92 -18.85
N TYR A 444 -0.18 9.39 -17.86
CA TYR A 444 -0.65 9.33 -16.47
C TYR A 444 0.43 9.76 -15.49
N VAL A 445 0.03 10.50 -14.44
CA VAL A 445 0.85 10.79 -13.26
C VAL A 445 0.12 10.31 -12.01
N ASP A 446 0.77 9.47 -11.20
CA ASP A 446 0.19 8.80 -10.04
C ASP A 446 0.63 9.50 -8.76
N LEU A 447 -0.33 9.77 -7.87
CA LEU A 447 -0.12 10.54 -6.65
C LEU A 447 -0.68 9.78 -5.43
N LEU A 448 -0.02 9.95 -4.29
CA LEU A 448 -0.55 9.64 -2.97
C LEU A 448 -0.76 10.95 -2.21
N VAL A 449 -1.95 11.20 -1.70
CA VAL A 449 -2.28 12.44 -0.99
C VAL A 449 -2.77 12.18 0.43
N PHE A 450 -2.45 13.11 1.35
CA PHE A 450 -2.66 12.97 2.79
C PHE A 450 -3.64 13.97 3.40
N ASP A 451 -4.03 15.02 2.66
CA ASP A 451 -4.77 16.18 3.18
C ASP A 451 -6.03 16.52 2.35
N GLY A 452 -6.67 15.48 1.81
CA GLY A 452 -7.99 15.56 1.17
C GLY A 452 -8.16 16.69 0.15
N ALA A 453 -9.04 17.64 0.45
CA ALA A 453 -9.33 18.77 -0.45
C ALA A 453 -8.10 19.67 -0.68
N ARG A 454 -7.31 19.95 0.36
CA ARG A 454 -6.13 20.81 0.25
C ARG A 454 -5.09 20.24 -0.70
N SER A 455 -4.85 18.93 -0.63
CA SER A 455 -3.96 18.26 -1.59
C SER A 455 -4.47 18.37 -3.02
N ARG A 456 -5.79 18.19 -3.24
CA ARG A 456 -6.39 18.30 -4.58
C ARG A 456 -6.32 19.71 -5.14
N ASP A 457 -6.59 20.72 -4.32
CA ASP A 457 -6.49 22.13 -4.72
C ASP A 457 -5.05 22.47 -5.13
N LEU A 458 -4.06 21.95 -4.40
CA LEU A 458 -2.65 22.13 -4.73
C LEU A 458 -2.25 21.44 -6.03
N VAL A 459 -2.75 20.22 -6.27
CA VAL A 459 -2.57 19.52 -7.57
C VAL A 459 -3.17 20.36 -8.69
N GLN A 460 -4.41 20.83 -8.56
CA GLN A 460 -5.05 21.68 -9.58
C GLN A 460 -4.27 22.97 -9.83
N GLN A 461 -3.87 23.67 -8.77
CA GLN A 461 -3.09 24.92 -8.88
C GLN A 461 -1.77 24.67 -9.60
N THR A 462 -1.07 23.59 -9.25
CA THR A 462 0.21 23.21 -9.85
C THR A 462 0.04 22.89 -11.32
N LEU A 463 -1.05 22.22 -11.71
CA LEU A 463 -1.30 21.85 -13.10
C LEU A 463 -1.69 23.04 -14.00
N ARG A 464 -2.15 24.17 -13.44
CA ARG A 464 -2.53 25.35 -14.24
C ARG A 464 -1.38 25.89 -15.09
N ARG A 465 -0.12 25.82 -14.60
CA ARG A 465 1.05 26.31 -15.35
C ARG A 465 1.33 25.50 -16.61
N PHE A 466 0.86 24.25 -16.65
CA PHE A 466 1.05 23.36 -17.78
C PHE A 466 -0.03 23.52 -18.84
N GLN A 467 -1.09 24.32 -18.65
CA GLN A 467 -2.12 24.55 -19.69
C GLN A 467 -2.64 23.24 -20.31
N LEU A 468 -2.93 22.25 -19.46
CA LEU A 468 -3.36 20.92 -19.89
C LEU A 468 -4.63 21.01 -20.77
N PRO A 469 -4.75 20.16 -21.81
CA PRO A 469 -5.83 20.26 -22.78
C PRO A 469 -7.14 19.72 -22.20
N ARG A 470 -8.24 20.10 -22.84
CA ARG A 470 -9.56 19.53 -22.54
C ARG A 470 -9.51 18.00 -22.61
N GLY A 471 -10.13 17.36 -21.63
CA GLY A 471 -10.09 15.89 -21.48
C GLY A 471 -9.08 15.40 -20.46
N SER A 472 -8.22 16.28 -19.96
CA SER A 472 -7.37 15.98 -18.81
C SER A 472 -8.22 15.91 -17.52
N MET A 473 -7.91 14.98 -16.62
CA MET A 473 -8.69 14.77 -15.39
C MET A 473 -7.80 14.45 -14.20
N ILE A 474 -8.21 14.85 -12.99
CA ILE A 474 -7.78 14.23 -11.74
C ILE A 474 -8.80 13.15 -11.38
N GLU A 475 -8.33 11.92 -11.22
CA GLU A 475 -9.12 10.73 -10.97
C GLU A 475 -8.61 9.98 -9.73
N PHE A 476 -9.41 9.02 -9.24
CA PHE A 476 -9.11 8.22 -8.06
C PHE A 476 -8.91 6.76 -8.47
N PHE A 477 -7.94 6.09 -7.85
CA PHE A 477 -7.78 4.64 -8.00
C PHE A 477 -8.94 3.87 -7.36
N ALA A 478 -9.49 4.38 -6.26
CA ALA A 478 -10.60 3.74 -5.56
C ALA A 478 -11.93 3.97 -6.31
N ARG A 479 -12.64 2.88 -6.64
CA ARG A 479 -13.92 2.95 -7.37
C ARG A 479 -14.98 3.76 -6.61
N GLU A 480 -14.96 3.71 -5.28
CA GLU A 480 -15.91 4.39 -4.39
C GLU A 480 -15.80 5.92 -4.53
N LYS A 481 -14.66 6.43 -5.01
CA LYS A 481 -14.34 7.86 -5.10
C LYS A 481 -14.39 8.41 -6.53
N ARG A 482 -14.75 7.60 -7.54
CA ARG A 482 -14.83 8.02 -8.96
C ARG A 482 -15.74 9.23 -9.20
N GLY A 483 -16.80 9.38 -8.41
CA GLY A 483 -17.71 10.53 -8.50
C GLY A 483 -17.06 11.87 -8.09
N GLN A 484 -15.86 11.84 -7.51
CA GLN A 484 -15.11 13.01 -7.07
C GLN A 484 -14.03 13.48 -8.05
N ARG A 485 -14.01 12.90 -9.27
CA ARG A 485 -13.07 13.29 -10.32
C ARG A 485 -13.23 14.77 -10.71
N ILE A 486 -12.13 15.38 -11.12
CA ILE A 486 -12.06 16.81 -11.42
C ILE A 486 -11.56 16.99 -12.85
N ALA A 487 -12.32 17.71 -13.67
CA ALA A 487 -11.87 18.05 -15.02
C ALA A 487 -10.81 19.14 -14.99
N LEU A 488 -9.78 18.98 -15.83
CA LEU A 488 -8.68 19.90 -16.03
C LEU A 488 -8.71 20.41 -17.49
N GLY A 489 -8.28 21.65 -17.69
CA GLY A 489 -8.34 22.33 -18.99
C GLY A 489 -9.71 22.97 -19.25
N ALA A 490 -9.68 24.18 -19.81
CA ALA A 490 -10.85 24.92 -20.31
C ALA A 490 -10.86 24.89 -21.84
#